data_AF-B5W775-F1
#
_entry.id   AF-B5W775-F1
#
_cell.length_a   1.000
_cell.length_b   1.000
_cell.length_c   1.000
_cell.angle_alpha   90.00
_cell.angle_beta   90.00
_cell.angle_gamma   90.00
#
_symmetry.space_group_name_H-M   'P 1'
#
loop_
_entity.id
_entity.type
_entity.pdbx_description
1 polymer ?
#
loop_
_entity_poly.entity_id
_entity_poly.type
_entity_poly.pdbx_seq_one_letter_code
_entity_poly.pdbx_strand_id
1 'polypeptide(L)'
;MHKLSTISNIVEKDLLNVQRYFDINQSSQLFTKHLEGREFIAVCLHVNGWELLLLFSESYPTIPPILLVTGTGKNGEQLPLNWSLTIPAEQRLINALNMVINSYSYSPKLYDNYLQNLPSRQPQPNYRSYSFLEWVIFGR
;
A
#
# COMPACT_ATOMS: atom_id res chain seq x y z
N MET A 1 -24.51 -3.22 -9.63
CA MET A 1 -23.98 -3.42 -8.25
C MET A 1 -23.22 -4.75 -8.06
N HIS A 2 -23.12 -5.67 -9.03
CA HIS A 2 -22.45 -6.99 -8.84
C HIS A 2 -20.93 -7.03 -9.10
N LYS A 3 -20.34 -5.96 -9.66
CA LYS A 3 -18.97 -6.01 -10.18
C LYS A 3 -17.90 -5.83 -9.09
N LEU A 4 -18.17 -5.01 -8.08
CA LEU A 4 -17.24 -4.75 -6.97
C LEU A 4 -17.14 -5.92 -5.98
N SER A 5 -18.22 -6.66 -5.74
CA SER A 5 -18.17 -7.86 -4.88
C SER A 5 -17.30 -8.96 -5.50
N THR A 6 -17.34 -9.11 -6.83
CA THR A 6 -16.49 -10.07 -7.54
C THR A 6 -15.02 -9.69 -7.43
N ILE A 7 -14.69 -8.40 -7.50
CA ILE A 7 -13.32 -7.92 -7.43
C ILE A 7 -12.79 -7.95 -6.00
N SER A 8 -13.64 -7.70 -4.99
CA SER A 8 -13.27 -7.86 -3.57
C SER A 8 -12.74 -9.26 -3.30
N ASN A 9 -13.41 -10.30 -3.81
CA ASN A 9 -12.97 -11.69 -3.63
C ASN A 9 -11.60 -11.96 -4.28
N ILE A 10 -11.34 -11.40 -5.47
CA ILE A 10 -10.05 -11.55 -6.15
C ILE A 10 -8.95 -10.82 -5.38
N VAL A 11 -9.23 -9.58 -4.96
CA VAL A 11 -8.32 -8.75 -4.17
C VAL A 11 -7.99 -9.44 -2.85
N GLU A 12 -8.98 -9.91 -2.10
CA GLU A 12 -8.78 -10.63 -0.84
C GLU A 12 -7.89 -11.86 -1.02
N LYS A 13 -8.13 -12.66 -2.07
CA LYS A 13 -7.30 -13.83 -2.37
C LYS A 13 -5.85 -13.43 -2.65
N ASP A 14 -5.63 -12.42 -3.48
CA ASP A 14 -4.29 -11.96 -3.83
C ASP A 14 -3.58 -11.31 -2.64
N LEU A 15 -4.30 -10.58 -1.78
CA LEU A 15 -3.77 -10.02 -0.54
C LEU A 15 -3.32 -11.09 0.43
N LEU A 16 -4.08 -12.18 0.59
CA LEU A 16 -3.65 -13.30 1.42
C LEU A 16 -2.34 -13.90 0.92
N ASN A 17 -2.15 -13.97 -0.40
CA ASN A 17 -0.89 -14.45 -0.97
C ASN A 17 0.25 -13.46 -0.73
N VAL A 18 0.01 -12.15 -0.87
CA VAL A 18 0.96 -11.08 -0.55
C VAL A 18 1.37 -11.12 0.92
N GLN A 19 0.41 -11.24 1.83
CA GLN A 19 0.66 -11.30 3.28
C GLN A 19 1.54 -12.50 3.64
N ARG A 20 1.25 -13.68 3.07
CA ARG A 20 2.09 -14.87 3.26
C ARG A 20 3.49 -14.70 2.67
N TYR A 21 3.61 -14.10 1.48
CA TYR A 21 4.89 -13.94 0.80
C TYR A 21 5.83 -12.97 1.53
N PHE A 22 5.30 -11.87 2.07
CA PHE A 22 6.09 -10.86 2.78
C PHE A 22 6.08 -11.03 4.32
N ASP A 23 5.54 -12.14 4.84
CA ASP A 23 5.39 -12.40 6.28
C ASP A 23 4.70 -11.24 7.05
N ILE A 24 3.65 -10.68 6.43
CA ILE A 24 2.87 -9.58 7.01
C ILE A 24 1.88 -10.17 8.00
N ASN A 25 2.22 -10.07 9.28
CA ASN A 25 1.39 -10.58 10.38
C ASN A 25 0.30 -9.58 10.85
N GLN A 26 0.30 -8.36 10.31
CA GLN A 26 -0.69 -7.33 10.65
C GLN A 26 -1.91 -7.41 9.71
N SER A 27 -3.12 -7.22 10.26
CA SER A 27 -4.35 -7.23 9.47
C SER A 27 -4.35 -6.12 8.42
N SER A 28 -4.47 -6.49 7.14
CA SER A 28 -4.74 -5.56 6.05
C SER A 28 -6.13 -4.94 6.23
N GLN A 29 -6.24 -3.62 6.10
CA GLN A 29 -7.53 -2.95 6.11
C GLN A 29 -8.04 -2.80 4.68
N LEU A 30 -9.19 -3.41 4.38
CA LEU A 30 -9.89 -3.28 3.10
C LEU A 30 -11.08 -2.35 3.27
N PHE A 31 -11.19 -1.34 2.42
CA PHE A 31 -12.29 -0.37 2.45
C PHE A 31 -12.57 0.18 1.04
N THR A 32 -13.76 0.73 0.83
CA THR A 32 -14.11 1.36 -0.45
C THR A 32 -13.75 2.84 -0.43
N LYS A 33 -13.16 3.35 -1.52
CA LYS A 33 -12.85 4.77 -1.68
C LYS A 33 -13.39 5.33 -2.99
N HIS A 34 -13.94 6.54 -2.92
CA HIS A 34 -14.38 7.29 -4.10
C HIS A 34 -13.34 8.36 -4.42
N LEU A 35 -12.79 8.34 -5.63
CA LEU A 35 -11.81 9.31 -6.14
C LEU A 35 -12.22 9.72 -7.55
N GLU A 36 -12.33 11.03 -7.80
CA GLU A 36 -12.68 11.59 -9.12
C GLU A 36 -13.93 10.97 -9.76
N GLY A 37 -14.95 10.66 -8.94
CA GLY A 37 -16.20 10.04 -9.41
C GLY A 37 -16.09 8.54 -9.74
N ARG A 38 -14.96 7.90 -9.40
CA ARG A 38 -14.74 6.46 -9.55
C ARG A 38 -14.60 5.78 -8.20
N GLU A 39 -15.06 4.53 -8.15
CA GLU A 39 -15.01 3.69 -6.96
C GLU A 39 -13.83 2.73 -7.03
N PHE A 40 -13.08 2.64 -5.95
CA PHE A 40 -11.90 1.79 -5.79
C PHE A 40 -12.05 0.93 -4.54
N ILE A 41 -11.53 -0.29 -4.61
CA ILE A 41 -11.23 -1.06 -3.40
C ILE A 41 -9.85 -0.61 -2.95
N ALA A 42 -9.75 -0.11 -1.73
CA ALA A 42 -8.52 0.37 -1.13
C ALA A 42 -8.03 -0.63 -0.09
N VAL A 43 -6.72 -0.87 -0.08
CA VAL A 43 -6.07 -1.77 0.87
C VAL A 43 -4.84 -1.10 1.44
N CYS A 44 -4.72 -1.10 2.77
CA CYS A 44 -3.52 -0.66 3.46
C CYS A 44 -2.72 -1.88 3.97
N LEU A 45 -1.43 -1.94 3.60
CA LEU A 45 -0.46 -2.93 4.06
C LEU A 45 0.70 -2.23 4.78
N HIS A 46 1.17 -2.83 5.86
CA HIS A 46 2.35 -2.36 6.59
C HIS A 46 3.49 -3.36 6.35
N VAL A 47 4.57 -2.91 5.72
CA VAL A 47 5.72 -3.77 5.35
C VAL A 47 7.01 -3.05 5.70
N ASN A 48 7.84 -3.63 6.58
CA ASN A 48 9.16 -3.09 6.95
C ASN A 48 9.14 -1.60 7.38
N GLY A 49 8.09 -1.17 8.09
CA GLY A 49 7.94 0.23 8.53
C GLY A 49 7.39 1.20 7.47
N TRP A 50 7.05 0.68 6.29
CA TRP A 50 6.34 1.41 5.24
C TRP A 50 4.86 1.11 5.27
N GLU A 51 4.06 2.14 5.01
CA GLU A 51 2.63 2.01 4.76
C GLU A 51 2.41 2.05 3.24
N LEU A 52 1.80 0.99 2.71
CA LEU A 52 1.50 0.81 1.30
C LEU A 52 -0.01 0.86 1.12
N LEU A 53 -0.52 1.90 0.48
CA LEU A 53 -1.92 2.04 0.11
C LEU A 53 -2.11 1.65 -1.36
N LEU A 54 -2.84 0.57 -1.58
CA LEU A 54 -3.18 0.04 -2.90
C LEU A 54 -4.63 0.38 -3.24
N LEU A 55 -4.85 0.97 -4.42
CA LEU A 55 -6.19 1.29 -4.93
C LEU A 55 -6.49 0.43 -6.17
N PHE A 56 -7.39 -0.53 -6.00
CA PHE A 56 -7.82 -1.47 -7.03
C PHE A 56 -9.05 -0.93 -7.74
N SER A 57 -8.94 -0.78 -9.06
CA SER A 57 -10.08 -0.41 -9.91
C SER A 57 -10.90 -1.63 -10.31
N GLU A 58 -12.04 -1.39 -10.94
CA GLU A 58 -12.87 -2.47 -11.48
C GLU A 58 -12.21 -3.30 -12.62
N SER A 59 -11.06 -2.84 -13.11
CA SER A 59 -10.31 -3.49 -14.19
C SER A 59 -9.20 -4.41 -13.69
N TYR A 60 -9.06 -4.57 -12.37
CA TYR A 60 -8.13 -5.54 -11.78
C TYR A 60 -8.56 -6.99 -12.12
N PRO A 61 -7.63 -7.92 -12.46
CA PRO A 61 -6.16 -7.81 -12.48
C PRO A 61 -5.55 -7.41 -13.83
N THR A 62 -6.35 -6.93 -14.79
CA THR A 62 -5.87 -6.47 -16.10
C THR A 62 -5.10 -5.15 -15.98
N ILE A 63 -5.61 -4.21 -15.19
CA ILE A 63 -4.94 -2.94 -14.86
C ILE A 63 -4.34 -3.06 -13.44
N PRO A 64 -3.08 -2.64 -13.23
CA PRO A 64 -2.47 -2.66 -11.90
C PRO A 64 -3.25 -1.76 -10.92
N PRO A 65 -3.22 -2.07 -9.61
CA PRO A 65 -3.64 -1.10 -8.62
C PRO A 65 -2.71 0.12 -8.63
N ILE A 66 -3.24 1.27 -8.21
CA ILE A 66 -2.41 2.43 -7.91
C ILE A 66 -1.73 2.17 -6.57
N LEU A 67 -0.40 2.24 -6.52
CA LEU A 67 0.36 2.14 -5.28
C LEU A 67 0.76 3.53 -4.80
N LEU A 68 0.37 3.85 -3.58
CA LEU A 68 0.84 4.99 -2.81
C LEU A 68 1.69 4.46 -1.65
N VAL A 69 2.86 5.04 -1.45
CA VAL A 69 3.79 4.66 -0.39
C VAL A 69 4.03 5.83 0.54
N THR A 70 3.86 5.58 1.83
CA THR A 70 4.19 6.52 2.90
C THR A 70 5.21 5.91 3.85
N GLY A 71 6.31 6.64 4.06
CA GLY A 71 7.18 6.42 5.22
C GLY A 71 6.63 7.18 6.43
N THR A 72 6.96 6.75 7.65
CA THR A 72 6.53 7.43 8.88
C THR A 72 6.81 8.93 8.83
N GLY A 73 5.76 9.74 8.73
CA GLY A 73 5.81 11.21 8.79
C GLY A 73 6.11 11.96 7.48
N LYS A 74 6.02 11.33 6.30
CA LYS A 74 6.25 12.00 5.00
C LYS A 74 5.03 12.02 4.06
N ASN A 75 5.03 12.96 3.12
CA ASN A 75 4.06 13.02 2.02
C ASN A 75 4.10 11.71 1.22
N GLY A 76 2.93 11.15 0.93
CA GLY A 76 2.81 9.93 0.13
C GLY A 76 3.31 10.13 -1.29
N GLU A 77 4.07 9.17 -1.80
CA GLU A 77 4.53 9.12 -3.19
C GLU A 77 3.75 8.04 -3.94
N GLN A 78 3.29 8.35 -5.16
CA GLN A 78 2.74 7.34 -6.04
C GLN A 78 3.87 6.63 -6.77
N LEU A 79 3.88 5.30 -6.70
CA LEU A 79 4.89 4.48 -7.36
C LEU A 79 4.30 3.67 -8.51
N PRO A 80 5.00 3.60 -9.67
CA PRO A 80 4.59 2.73 -10.74
C PRO A 80 4.81 1.27 -10.36
N LEU A 81 3.80 0.43 -10.60
CA LEU A 81 3.93 -1.02 -10.51
C LEU A 81 4.35 -1.58 -11.86
N ASN A 82 5.42 -2.38 -11.89
CA ASN A 82 5.79 -3.12 -13.08
C ASN A 82 4.77 -4.25 -13.32
N TRP A 83 3.83 -4.03 -14.23
CA TRP A 83 2.69 -4.91 -14.45
C TRP A 83 2.80 -5.65 -15.78
N SER A 84 3.26 -6.90 -15.73
CA SER A 84 3.33 -7.75 -16.93
C SER A 84 2.11 -8.66 -17.05
N LEU A 85 1.43 -8.60 -18.19
CA LEU A 85 0.35 -9.53 -18.53
C LEU A 85 0.84 -10.94 -18.86
N THR A 86 2.15 -11.13 -19.07
CA THR A 86 2.75 -12.46 -19.28
C THR A 86 2.86 -13.27 -18.00
N ILE A 87 2.78 -12.62 -16.84
CA ILE A 87 2.79 -13.27 -15.52
C ILE A 87 1.36 -13.72 -15.18
N PRO A 88 1.14 -14.91 -14.58
CA PRO A 88 -0.16 -15.33 -14.08
C PRO A 88 -0.78 -14.30 -13.13
N ALA A 89 -2.09 -14.07 -13.23
CA ALA A 89 -2.77 -13.01 -12.50
C ALA A 89 -2.49 -13.06 -10.99
N GLU A 90 -2.56 -14.25 -10.38
CA GLU A 90 -2.32 -14.47 -8.95
C GLU A 90 -0.88 -14.11 -8.48
N GLN A 91 0.08 -13.99 -9.39
CA GLN A 91 1.48 -13.69 -9.08
C GLN A 91 1.86 -12.24 -9.38
N ARG A 92 1.06 -11.51 -10.17
CA ARG A 92 1.41 -10.15 -10.63
C ARG A 92 1.60 -9.18 -9.47
N LEU A 93 0.69 -9.20 -8.50
CA LEU A 93 0.75 -8.29 -7.35
C LEU A 93 1.99 -8.52 -6.49
N ILE A 94 2.28 -9.78 -6.17
CA ILE A 94 3.49 -10.16 -5.41
C ILE A 94 4.73 -9.71 -6.16
N ASN A 95 4.84 -10.04 -7.46
CA ASN A 95 6.02 -9.68 -8.23
C ASN A 95 6.22 -8.17 -8.31
N ALA A 96 5.15 -7.40 -8.57
CA ALA A 96 5.20 -5.96 -8.65
C ALA A 96 5.60 -5.32 -7.30
N LEU A 97 4.99 -5.77 -6.18
CA LEU A 97 5.34 -5.29 -4.84
C LEU A 97 6.76 -5.67 -4.45
N ASN A 98 7.23 -6.87 -4.81
CA ASN A 98 8.58 -7.33 -4.52
C ASN A 98 9.63 -6.44 -5.20
N MET A 99 9.39 -6.03 -6.45
CA MET A 99 10.28 -5.10 -7.14
C MET A 99 10.33 -3.74 -6.44
N VAL A 100 9.19 -3.22 -5.97
CA VAL A 100 9.13 -1.94 -5.24
C VAL A 100 9.82 -2.06 -3.88
N ILE A 101 9.46 -3.07 -3.07
CA ILE A 101 10.04 -3.23 -1.72
C ILE A 101 11.56 -3.42 -1.81
N ASN A 102 12.06 -4.18 -2.78
CA ASN A 102 13.50 -4.37 -2.97
C ASN A 102 14.20 -3.10 -3.46
N SER A 103 13.58 -2.29 -4.33
CA SER A 103 14.19 -1.03 -4.75
C SER A 103 14.25 0.00 -3.61
N TYR A 104 13.26 0.00 -2.72
CA TYR A 104 13.24 0.87 -1.53
C TYR A 104 14.19 0.39 -0.43
N SER A 105 14.33 -0.92 -0.24
CA SER A 105 15.27 -1.49 0.74
C SER A 105 16.74 -1.20 0.40
N TYR A 106 17.04 -0.91 -0.87
CA TYR A 106 18.41 -0.65 -1.36
C TYR A 106 18.73 0.82 -1.64
N SER A 107 17.85 1.77 -1.32
CA SER A 107 18.13 3.21 -1.52
C SER A 107 18.86 3.81 -0.29
N PRO A 108 20.16 4.17 -0.38
CA PRO A 108 20.92 4.70 0.76
C PRO A 108 20.35 6.02 1.29
N LYS A 109 19.77 6.83 0.40
CA LYS A 109 19.16 8.13 0.74
C LYS A 109 17.93 8.01 1.65
N LEU A 110 17.28 6.84 1.68
CA LEU A 110 16.11 6.58 2.52
C LEU A 110 16.48 5.83 3.81
N TYR A 111 17.50 4.97 3.78
CA TYR A 111 18.02 4.30 4.98
C TYR A 111 18.62 5.31 5.98
N ASP A 112 19.36 6.32 5.49
CA ASP A 112 19.86 7.42 6.32
C ASP A 112 18.72 8.23 6.95
N ASN A 113 17.59 8.39 6.24
CA ASN A 113 16.40 9.05 6.77
C ASN A 113 15.64 8.18 7.78
N TYR A 114 15.61 6.86 7.61
CA TYR A 114 14.99 5.93 8.56
C TYR A 114 15.76 5.91 9.89
N LEU A 115 17.09 5.86 9.84
CA LEU A 115 17.93 5.92 11.04
C LEU A 115 17.84 7.27 11.77
N GLN A 116 17.68 8.38 11.05
CA GLN A 116 17.52 9.71 11.64
C GLN A 116 16.13 9.97 12.27
N ASN A 117 15.12 9.17 11.93
CA ASN A 117 13.74 9.35 12.41
C ASN A 117 13.24 8.19 13.28
N LEU A 118 14.11 7.24 13.64
CA LEU A 118 13.84 6.37 14.77
C LEU A 118 13.58 7.26 16.00
N PRO A 119 12.44 7.11 16.70
CA PRO A 119 12.16 7.94 17.85
C PRO A 119 13.22 7.68 18.91
N SER A 120 14.16 8.61 19.04
CA SER A 120 14.93 8.83 20.26
C SER A 120 13.91 8.80 21.39
N ARG A 121 14.06 7.89 22.34
CA ARG A 121 13.23 7.82 23.55
C ARG A 121 13.30 9.15 24.29
N GLN A 122 12.45 10.11 23.92
CA GLN A 122 12.15 11.31 24.67
C GLN A 122 10.66 11.62 24.47
N PRO A 123 9.90 11.77 25.56
CA PRO A 123 8.50 12.11 25.46
C PRO A 123 8.41 13.60 25.12
N GLN A 124 7.92 13.93 23.92
CA GLN A 124 7.45 15.29 23.63
C GLN A 124 5.93 15.31 23.50
N PRO A 125 5.24 16.31 24.10
CA PRO A 125 3.80 16.35 24.18
C PRO A 125 3.19 17.05 22.95
N ASN A 126 2.06 16.52 22.50
CA ASN A 126 1.00 17.24 21.78
C ASN A 126 1.26 17.72 20.34
N TYR A 127 1.91 16.92 19.50
CA TYR A 127 1.56 16.91 18.07
C TYR A 127 0.71 15.65 17.80
N ARG A 128 -0.57 15.83 17.44
CA ARG A 128 -1.34 14.74 16.83
C ARG A 128 -0.71 14.48 15.46
N SER A 129 0.22 13.53 15.42
CA SER A 129 0.68 12.94 14.18
C SER A 129 -0.50 12.17 13.62
N TYR A 130 -1.22 12.77 12.68
CA TYR A 130 -2.27 12.05 11.97
C TYR A 130 -1.58 11.02 11.07
N SER A 131 -2.03 9.78 11.14
CA SER A 131 -1.61 8.78 10.16
C SER A 131 -2.04 9.24 8.75
N PHE A 132 -1.31 8.84 7.71
CA PHE A 132 -1.71 9.15 6.32
C PHE A 132 -3.12 8.61 6.03
N LEU A 133 -3.48 7.48 6.63
CA LEU A 133 -4.85 6.97 6.73
C LEU A 133 -5.84 8.04 7.20
N GLU A 134 -5.57 8.80 8.25
CA GLU A 134 -6.46 9.87 8.71
C GLU A 134 -6.55 11.03 7.70
N TRP A 135 -5.46 11.38 7.01
CA TRP A 135 -5.52 12.43 5.97
C TRP A 135 -6.32 11.97 4.74
N VAL A 136 -6.12 10.72 4.30
CA VAL A 136 -6.83 10.12 3.16
C VAL A 136 -8.29 9.82 3.51
N ILE A 137 -8.60 9.36 4.72
CA ILE A 137 -9.96 9.05 5.18
C ILE A 137 -10.75 10.35 5.40
N PHE A 138 -10.17 11.35 6.08
CA PHE A 138 -10.90 12.55 6.51
C PHE A 138 -10.83 13.73 5.53
N GLY A 139 -10.05 13.65 4.45
CA GLY A 139 -10.11 14.59 3.31
C GLY A 139 -10.19 16.06 3.71
N ARG A 140 -9.05 16.66 4.07
CA ARG A 140 -8.90 18.11 4.19
C ARG A 140 -7.84 18.63 3.26
#